data_AF-A0A1E7GQZ1-F1
#
_entry.id   AF-A0A1E7GQZ1-F1
#
_cell.length_a   1.000
_cell.length_b   1.000
_cell.length_c   1.000
_cell.angle_alpha   90.00
_cell.angle_beta   90.00
_cell.angle_gamma   90.00
#
_symmetry.space_group_name_H-M   'P 1'
#
loop_
_entity.id
_entity.type
_entity.pdbx_description
1 polymer ?
#
loop_
_entity_poly.entity_id
_entity_poly.type
_entity_poly.pdbx_seq_one_letter_code
_entity_poly.pdbx_strand_id
1 'polypeptide(L)'
;MNNLSRTLLLCTIFLMVATIGNTQDKGGEDLAAKTKNPVGSMYSLPFKFSFDYGAENGEASFLNIQPVIPVTVGDWNLINQVIIPLIDTPGMVTGTPEIPTPIPGDGATGLGDINYSVFVSPAEPGKIIWGIGPSLMMDTATDDQLGSGKWSTGPTAVLLVQPKPWTLGLLGRQLWSFSGDSDRSNVNQMLLEPFINYNLEGGWYLISDMVITAN
;
A
#
# COMPACT_ATOMS: atom_id res chain seq x y z
N MET A 1 -43.88 6.80 -3.08
CA MET A 1 -43.91 7.64 -4.29
C MET A 1 -42.53 8.28 -4.42
N ASN A 2 -41.78 7.89 -5.46
CA ASN A 2 -40.83 8.68 -6.25
C ASN A 2 -39.68 9.40 -5.50
N ASN A 3 -38.38 9.20 -5.76
CA ASN A 3 -37.74 8.99 -7.06
C ASN A 3 -36.36 8.31 -6.96
N LEU A 4 -36.14 7.40 -7.91
CA LEU A 4 -34.84 6.98 -8.43
C LEU A 4 -34.03 8.20 -8.93
N SER A 5 -32.76 8.28 -8.54
CA SER A 5 -31.69 8.97 -9.29
C SER A 5 -30.38 8.32 -8.81
N ARG A 6 -29.89 7.24 -9.41
CA ARG A 6 -28.99 7.26 -10.59
C ARG A 6 -28.08 8.49 -10.61
N THR A 7 -27.02 8.46 -9.80
CA THR A 7 -25.88 9.34 -10.01
C THR A 7 -24.63 8.49 -10.25
N LEU A 8 -24.16 8.62 -11.49
CA LEU A 8 -22.98 8.02 -12.09
C LEU A 8 -21.74 8.33 -11.24
N LEU A 9 -20.99 7.28 -10.88
CA LEU A 9 -19.65 7.41 -10.32
C LEU A 9 -18.71 7.95 -11.42
N LEU A 10 -18.28 9.21 -11.32
CA LEU A 10 -17.20 9.73 -12.16
C LEU A 10 -15.87 9.30 -11.53
N CYS A 11 -15.24 8.26 -12.08
CA CYS A 11 -13.82 8.02 -11.87
C CYS A 11 -13.02 9.14 -12.57
N THR A 12 -12.52 10.10 -11.81
CA THR A 12 -11.56 11.08 -12.35
C THR A 12 -10.21 10.37 -12.50
N ILE A 13 -9.86 10.04 -13.74
CA ILE A 13 -8.53 9.57 -14.15
C ILE A 13 -7.56 10.74 -13.97
N PHE A 14 -6.65 10.65 -12.99
CA PHE A 14 -5.55 11.62 -12.88
C PHE A 14 -4.37 11.13 -13.72
N LEU A 15 -4.14 11.82 -14.84
CA LEU A 15 -3.04 11.55 -15.76
C LEU A 15 -1.80 12.30 -15.26
N MET A 16 -0.88 11.64 -14.55
CA MET A 16 0.39 12.25 -14.15
C MET A 16 1.35 12.19 -15.35
N VAL A 17 1.65 13.34 -15.95
CA VAL A 17 2.61 13.46 -17.06
C VAL A 17 4.02 13.55 -16.50
N ALA A 18 4.78 12.46 -16.57
CA ALA A 18 6.23 12.48 -16.49
C ALA A 18 6.79 12.25 -17.91
N THR A 19 7.33 13.30 -18.54
CA THR A 19 8.08 13.16 -19.79
C THR A 19 9.42 12.51 -19.49
N ILE A 20 9.51 11.18 -19.62
CA ILE A 20 10.79 10.48 -19.69
C ILE A 20 11.15 10.36 -21.17
N GLY A 21 12.29 10.94 -21.54
CA GLY A 21 12.78 10.96 -22.92
C GLY A 21 12.84 9.57 -23.54
N ASN A 22 12.47 9.49 -24.82
CA ASN A 22 12.55 8.28 -25.62
C ASN A 22 14.00 7.79 -25.69
N THR A 23 14.30 6.74 -24.95
CA THR A 23 15.38 5.82 -25.29
C THR A 23 14.79 4.42 -25.19
N GLN A 24 14.39 3.87 -26.33
CA GLN A 24 14.02 2.45 -26.45
C GLN A 24 15.29 1.62 -26.22
N ASP A 25 15.62 1.39 -24.96
CA ASP A 25 16.62 0.42 -24.56
C ASP A 25 15.90 -0.86 -24.13
N LYS A 26 16.39 -2.01 -24.58
CA LYS A 26 15.85 -3.34 -24.21
C LYS A 26 15.89 -3.60 -22.68
N GLY A 27 16.56 -2.74 -21.92
CA GLY A 27 16.54 -2.72 -20.44
C GLY A 27 15.34 -1.98 -19.82
N GLY A 28 14.67 -1.06 -20.54
CA GLY A 28 13.59 -0.25 -19.99
C GLY A 28 12.32 -1.05 -19.64
N GLU A 29 11.99 -2.06 -20.45
CA GLU A 29 10.85 -2.94 -20.17
C GLU A 29 11.09 -3.87 -18.97
N ASP A 30 12.32 -4.34 -18.77
CA ASP A 30 12.68 -5.20 -17.63
C ASP A 30 12.68 -4.41 -16.32
N LEU A 31 13.16 -3.16 -16.36
CA LEU A 31 13.09 -2.23 -15.24
C LEU A 31 11.64 -1.87 -14.88
N ALA A 32 10.80 -1.59 -15.88
CA ALA A 32 9.38 -1.29 -15.66
C ALA A 32 8.64 -2.46 -15.00
N ALA A 33 8.96 -3.70 -15.37
CA ALA A 33 8.40 -4.89 -14.73
C ALA A 33 8.90 -5.07 -13.28
N LYS A 34 10.18 -4.80 -13.02
CA LYS A 34 10.77 -4.87 -11.67
C LYS A 34 10.22 -3.83 -10.71
N THR A 35 9.99 -2.59 -11.16
CA THR A 35 9.39 -1.53 -10.33
C THR A 35 7.97 -1.87 -9.86
N LYS A 36 7.27 -2.73 -10.60
CA LYS A 36 5.89 -3.14 -10.30
C LYS A 36 5.79 -4.43 -9.48
N ASN A 37 6.94 -5.01 -9.14
CA ASN A 37 7.02 -6.20 -8.33
C ASN A 37 7.30 -5.78 -6.87
N PRO A 38 6.32 -5.88 -5.95
CA PRO A 38 6.51 -5.52 -4.54
C PRO A 38 7.54 -6.40 -3.81
N VAL A 39 7.90 -7.56 -4.36
CA VAL A 39 8.99 -8.43 -3.88
C VAL A 39 10.15 -8.51 -4.88
N GLY A 40 10.23 -7.54 -5.78
CA GLY A 40 11.35 -7.38 -6.69
C GLY A 40 12.56 -6.87 -5.92
N SER A 41 13.73 -7.45 -6.16
CA SER A 41 14.98 -7.01 -5.55
C SER A 41 15.49 -5.71 -6.18
N MET A 42 14.82 -4.60 -5.87
CA MET A 42 15.23 -3.26 -6.26
C MET A 42 15.22 -2.33 -5.03
N TYR A 43 16.34 -1.63 -4.80
CA TYR A 43 16.36 -0.50 -3.88
C TYR A 43 15.45 0.60 -4.42
N SER A 44 14.43 0.98 -3.66
CA SER A 44 13.50 2.03 -4.08
C SER A 44 13.03 2.88 -2.90
N LEU A 45 12.64 4.12 -3.20
CA LEU A 45 12.04 5.05 -2.25
C LEU A 45 10.80 5.70 -2.87
N PRO A 46 9.70 4.95 -3.06
CA PRO A 46 8.44 5.51 -3.54
C PRO A 46 7.84 6.53 -2.58
N PHE A 47 7.24 7.56 -3.18
CA PHE A 47 6.36 8.52 -2.52
C PHE A 47 4.97 8.36 -3.14
N LYS A 48 4.00 7.89 -2.36
CA LYS A 48 2.60 7.73 -2.79
C LYS A 48 1.77 8.78 -2.07
N PHE A 49 1.32 9.79 -2.81
CA PHE A 49 0.31 10.73 -2.34
C PHE A 49 -1.07 10.19 -2.69
N SER A 50 -1.99 10.20 -1.75
CA SER A 50 -3.37 9.75 -1.92
C SER A 50 -4.31 10.70 -1.18
N PHE A 51 -5.46 10.95 -1.77
CA PHE A 51 -6.49 11.81 -1.20
C PHE A 51 -7.79 11.01 -1.15
N ASP A 52 -8.30 10.80 0.05
CA ASP A 52 -9.58 10.16 0.30
C ASP A 52 -10.63 11.26 0.52
N TYR A 53 -11.69 11.25 -0.30
CA TYR A 53 -12.69 12.30 -0.33
C TYR A 53 -14.07 11.75 -0.67
N GLY A 54 -15.09 12.26 0.02
CA GLY A 54 -16.49 12.00 -0.32
C GLY A 54 -17.03 10.64 0.13
N ALA A 55 -16.30 9.90 0.97
CA ALA A 55 -16.79 8.69 1.62
C ALA A 55 -17.33 9.02 3.03
N GLU A 56 -18.31 8.22 3.51
CA GLU A 56 -18.96 8.46 4.82
C GLU A 56 -18.00 8.32 6.01
N ASN A 57 -16.82 7.75 5.77
CA ASN A 57 -15.77 7.53 6.75
C ASN A 57 -14.86 8.75 6.98
N GLY A 58 -15.08 9.89 6.32
CA GLY A 58 -14.28 11.11 6.48
C GLY A 58 -13.38 11.39 5.27
N GLU A 59 -12.49 12.38 5.41
CA GLU A 59 -11.57 12.81 4.35
C GLU A 59 -10.15 12.85 4.91
N ALA A 60 -9.17 12.48 4.09
CA ALA A 60 -7.76 12.59 4.46
C ALA A 60 -6.85 12.72 3.26
N SER A 61 -5.72 13.37 3.47
CA SER A 61 -4.55 13.26 2.61
C SER A 61 -3.53 12.35 3.26
N PHE A 62 -2.98 11.42 2.48
CA PHE A 62 -1.90 10.53 2.88
C PHE A 62 -0.70 10.77 1.98
N LEU A 63 0.47 10.96 2.57
CA LEU A 63 1.75 10.87 1.89
C LEU A 63 2.53 9.71 2.49
N ASN A 64 2.55 8.59 1.78
CA ASN A 64 3.27 7.38 2.16
C ASN A 64 4.68 7.42 1.58
N ILE A 65 5.68 7.46 2.45
CA ILE A 65 7.11 7.32 2.10
C ILE A 65 7.50 5.87 2.34
N GLN A 66 7.98 5.19 1.29
CA GLN A 66 8.03 3.73 1.28
C GLN A 66 9.41 3.18 0.91
N PRO A 67 10.44 3.25 1.77
CA PRO A 67 11.74 2.66 1.45
C PRO A 67 11.64 1.13 1.35
N VAL A 68 12.22 0.60 0.28
CA VAL A 68 12.36 -0.84 0.04
C VAL A 68 13.85 -1.19 -0.06
N ILE A 69 14.29 -2.08 0.83
CA ILE A 69 15.69 -2.51 0.97
C ILE A 69 15.75 -4.03 0.79
N PRO A 70 16.06 -4.52 -0.42
CA PRO A 70 16.25 -5.94 -0.66
C PRO A 70 17.64 -6.42 -0.24
N VAL A 71 17.69 -7.57 0.43
CA VAL A 71 18.93 -8.27 0.80
C VAL A 71 18.85 -9.71 0.30
N THR A 72 19.76 -10.12 -0.58
CA THR A 72 19.81 -11.51 -1.08
C THR A 72 20.79 -12.32 -0.24
N VAL A 73 20.35 -13.49 0.24
CA VAL A 73 21.13 -14.45 1.02
C VAL A 73 20.95 -15.83 0.43
N GLY A 74 21.98 -16.34 -0.25
CA GLY A 74 21.89 -17.60 -1.01
C GLY A 74 20.80 -17.49 -2.09
N ASP A 75 19.88 -18.45 -2.09
CA ASP A 75 18.79 -18.53 -3.07
C ASP A 75 17.52 -17.76 -2.65
N TRP A 76 17.61 -16.91 -1.63
CA TRP A 76 16.49 -16.18 -1.05
C TRP A 76 16.72 -14.67 -1.05
N ASN A 77 15.66 -13.92 -1.34
CA ASN A 77 15.57 -12.48 -1.12
C ASN A 77 14.82 -12.20 0.18
N LEU A 78 15.34 -11.26 0.96
CA LEU A 78 14.68 -10.61 2.09
C LEU A 78 14.35 -9.18 1.67
N ILE A 79 13.10 -8.91 1.34
CA ILE A 79 12.64 -7.57 0.98
C ILE A 79 12.12 -6.88 2.24
N ASN A 80 12.88 -5.90 2.72
CA ASN A 80 12.50 -5.06 3.85
C ASN A 80 11.73 -3.85 3.32
N GLN A 81 10.47 -3.70 3.71
CA GLN A 81 9.62 -2.60 3.31
C GLN A 81 9.15 -1.83 4.55
N VAL A 82 9.33 -0.51 4.53
CA VAL A 82 8.74 0.38 5.54
C VAL A 82 7.70 1.24 4.84
N ILE A 83 6.58 1.52 5.50
CA ILE A 83 5.57 2.48 5.08
C ILE A 83 5.48 3.53 6.19
N ILE A 84 5.84 4.76 5.85
CA ILE A 84 5.84 5.90 6.75
C ILE A 84 4.73 6.86 6.27
N PRO A 85 3.56 6.87 6.92
CA PRO A 85 2.45 7.72 6.53
C PRO A 85 2.58 9.11 7.17
N LEU A 86 2.60 10.15 6.35
CA LEU A 86 2.27 11.51 6.79
C LEU A 86 0.82 11.78 6.43
N ILE A 87 0.03 12.13 7.44
CA ILE A 87 -1.42 12.19 7.34
C ILE A 87 -1.87 13.62 7.67
N ASP A 88 -2.82 14.11 6.89
CA ASP A 88 -3.57 15.33 7.16
C ASP A 88 -5.05 15.00 7.07
N THR A 89 -5.80 15.24 8.14
CA THR A 89 -7.24 15.01 8.17
C THR A 89 -7.98 16.11 8.93
N PRO A 90 -9.13 16.60 8.45
CA PRO A 90 -9.99 17.52 9.18
C PRO A 90 -10.90 16.84 10.23
N GLY A 91 -10.77 15.53 10.48
CA GLY A 91 -11.58 14.82 11.47
C GLY A 91 -11.33 13.31 11.49
N MET A 92 -12.33 12.51 11.89
CA MET A 92 -12.19 11.05 11.86
C MET A 92 -12.08 10.54 10.42
N VAL A 93 -11.04 9.77 10.12
CA VAL A 93 -10.95 8.93 8.92
C VAL A 93 -11.06 7.48 9.34
N THR A 94 -12.14 6.81 8.97
CA THR A 94 -12.46 5.49 9.51
C THR A 94 -12.11 4.34 8.57
N GLY A 95 -11.49 3.29 9.13
CA GLY A 95 -11.35 1.99 8.47
C GLY A 95 -10.29 1.91 7.36
N THR A 96 -9.36 2.86 7.29
CA THR A 96 -8.25 2.81 6.33
C THR A 96 -7.12 1.89 6.84
N PRO A 97 -6.23 1.41 5.95
CA PRO A 97 -5.04 0.66 6.35
C PRO A 97 -4.10 1.46 7.27
N GLU A 98 -4.01 2.77 7.07
CA GLU A 98 -3.19 3.70 7.86
C GLU A 98 -3.84 4.06 9.21
N ILE A 99 -5.18 4.08 9.30
CA ILE A 99 -5.94 4.39 10.52
C ILE A 99 -7.02 3.31 10.75
N PRO A 100 -6.65 2.12 11.28
CA PRO A 100 -7.58 1.00 11.45
C PRO A 100 -8.69 1.27 12.48
N THR A 101 -8.32 1.90 13.59
CA THR A 101 -9.19 2.15 14.75
C THR A 101 -9.22 3.65 15.08
N PRO A 102 -9.93 4.45 14.26
CA PRO A 102 -9.99 5.91 14.40
C PRO A 102 -10.57 6.33 15.74
N ILE A 103 -10.29 7.56 16.15
CA ILE A 103 -10.97 8.24 17.24
C ILE A 103 -11.53 9.59 16.80
N PRO A 104 -12.65 10.04 17.41
CA PRO A 104 -13.17 11.39 17.21
C PRO A 104 -12.14 12.48 17.52
N GLY A 105 -12.10 13.51 16.69
CA GLY A 105 -11.38 14.74 16.96
C GLY A 105 -11.70 15.84 15.94
N ASP A 106 -11.02 16.97 16.09
CA ASP A 106 -11.19 18.21 15.32
C ASP A 106 -10.18 18.35 14.16
N GLY A 107 -9.50 17.26 13.83
CA GLY A 107 -8.49 17.18 12.78
C GLY A 107 -7.07 17.12 13.34
N ALA A 108 -6.16 16.55 12.55
CA ALA A 108 -4.76 16.40 12.90
C ALA A 108 -3.88 16.33 11.64
N THR A 109 -2.65 16.81 11.78
CA THR A 109 -1.60 16.69 10.76
C THR A 109 -0.35 16.14 11.42
N GLY A 110 0.23 15.08 10.87
CA GLY A 110 1.41 14.49 11.48
C GLY A 110 1.79 13.12 10.93
N LEU A 111 2.64 12.44 11.70
CA LEU A 111 3.05 11.07 11.44
C LEU A 111 1.94 10.12 11.92
N GLY A 112 1.62 9.10 11.13
CA GLY A 112 0.77 7.99 11.56
C GLY A 112 1.56 6.76 12.01
N ASP A 113 0.87 5.63 12.18
CA ASP A 113 1.51 4.38 12.57
C ASP A 113 2.41 3.84 11.43
N ILE A 114 3.70 3.67 11.72
CA ILE A 114 4.67 3.15 10.75
C ILE A 114 4.48 1.64 10.63
N ASN A 115 4.36 1.15 9.39
CA ASN A 115 4.35 -0.28 9.11
C ASN A 115 5.72 -0.74 8.59
N TYR A 116 6.26 -1.80 9.16
CA TYR A 116 7.44 -2.50 8.67
C TYR A 116 7.08 -3.94 8.31
N SER A 117 7.45 -4.37 7.12
CA SER A 117 7.22 -5.73 6.63
C SER A 117 8.51 -6.32 6.07
N VAL A 118 8.68 -7.62 6.24
CA VAL A 118 9.75 -8.38 5.60
C VAL A 118 9.14 -9.49 4.78
N PHE A 119 9.44 -9.52 3.48
CA PHE A 119 9.06 -10.62 2.61
C PHE A 119 10.27 -11.51 2.33
N VAL A 120 10.10 -12.81 2.54
CA VAL A 120 11.02 -13.84 2.04
C VAL A 120 10.49 -14.33 0.71
N SER A 121 11.30 -14.24 -0.34
CA SER A 121 10.97 -14.73 -1.68
C SER A 121 12.14 -15.46 -2.35
N PRO A 122 11.92 -16.37 -3.30
CA PRO A 122 13.01 -16.98 -4.07
C PRO A 122 13.79 -15.93 -4.87
N ALA A 123 15.12 -16.06 -4.92
CA ALA A 123 15.99 -15.19 -5.71
C ALA A 123 15.74 -15.32 -7.22
N GLU A 124 15.48 -16.55 -7.66
CA GLU A 124 15.12 -16.90 -9.02
C GLU A 124 13.68 -17.45 -9.03
N PRO A 125 12.67 -16.58 -9.05
CA PRO A 125 11.29 -17.03 -9.12
C PRO A 125 11.00 -17.62 -10.50
N GLY A 126 10.12 -18.63 -10.52
CA GLY A 126 9.58 -19.17 -11.77
C GLY A 126 8.54 -18.24 -12.40
N LYS A 127 7.57 -18.82 -13.10
CA LYS A 127 6.45 -18.03 -13.68
C LYS A 127 5.59 -17.34 -12.63
N ILE A 128 5.55 -17.91 -11.42
CA ILE A 128 4.83 -17.39 -10.27
C ILE A 128 5.86 -16.79 -9.33
N ILE A 129 5.68 -15.52 -9.03
CA ILE A 129 6.49 -14.76 -8.08
C ILE A 129 5.67 -14.67 -6.80
N TRP A 130 6.29 -14.95 -5.66
CA TRP A 130 5.64 -14.89 -4.37
C TRP A 130 6.61 -14.43 -3.30
N GLY A 131 6.06 -13.88 -2.22
CA GLY A 131 6.79 -13.61 -1.00
C GLY A 131 5.88 -13.71 0.21
N ILE A 132 6.44 -14.08 1.35
CA ILE A 132 5.71 -14.19 2.61
C ILE A 132 6.60 -13.73 3.76
N GLY A 133 6.00 -13.15 4.79
CA GLY A 133 6.70 -12.93 6.03
C GLY A 133 5.87 -12.12 7.04
N PRO A 134 6.51 -11.59 8.08
CA PRO A 134 5.83 -10.82 9.10
C PRO A 134 5.62 -9.37 8.69
N SER A 135 4.59 -8.77 9.27
CA SER A 135 4.34 -7.33 9.26
C SER A 135 4.19 -6.83 10.71
N LEU A 136 4.73 -5.66 10.99
CA LEU A 136 4.69 -4.97 12.27
C LEU A 136 4.18 -3.55 12.03
N MET A 137 3.08 -3.19 12.69
CA MET A 137 2.59 -1.83 12.78
C MET A 137 2.94 -1.29 14.15
N MET A 138 3.59 -0.13 14.17
CA MET A 138 4.17 0.47 15.36
C MET A 138 3.36 1.68 15.77
N ASP A 139 3.11 1.81 17.07
CA ASP A 139 2.42 2.94 17.69
C ASP A 139 3.35 4.16 17.67
N THR A 140 3.41 4.84 16.52
CA THR A 140 4.31 5.97 16.24
C THR A 140 3.56 7.23 15.85
N ALA A 141 2.23 7.17 15.81
CA ALA A 141 1.42 8.32 15.48
C ALA A 141 1.71 9.49 16.43
N THR A 142 1.85 10.69 15.86
CA THR A 142 2.14 11.91 16.65
C THR A 142 0.89 12.52 17.28
N ASP A 143 -0.29 12.08 16.85
CA ASP A 143 -1.59 12.47 17.36
C ASP A 143 -2.49 11.24 17.37
N ASP A 144 -3.32 11.12 18.40
CA ASP A 144 -4.16 9.94 18.62
C ASP A 144 -5.17 9.72 17.46
N GLN A 145 -5.54 10.79 16.73
CA GLN A 145 -6.41 10.71 15.53
C GLN A 145 -5.73 10.06 14.32
N LEU A 146 -4.39 10.00 14.31
CA LEU A 146 -3.59 9.57 13.16
C LEU A 146 -3.12 8.11 13.25
N GLY A 147 -3.47 7.40 14.32
CA GLY A 147 -3.02 6.04 14.56
C GLY A 147 -4.00 5.22 15.37
N SER A 148 -3.62 3.97 15.60
CA SER A 148 -4.41 3.02 16.38
C SER A 148 -4.15 3.11 17.88
N GLY A 149 -3.00 3.66 18.30
CA GLY A 149 -2.52 3.57 19.67
C GLY A 149 -2.06 2.15 20.05
N LYS A 150 -1.80 1.29 19.04
CA LYS A 150 -1.52 -0.14 19.21
C LYS A 150 -0.30 -0.58 18.44
N TRP A 151 0.53 -1.37 19.10
CA TRP A 151 1.48 -2.25 18.44
C TRP A 151 0.76 -3.47 17.91
N SER A 152 0.86 -3.71 16.61
CA SER A 152 0.17 -4.80 15.93
C SER A 152 1.11 -5.61 15.05
N THR A 153 0.91 -6.92 14.96
CA THR A 153 1.70 -7.78 14.09
C THR A 153 0.88 -8.90 13.50
N GLY A 154 1.38 -9.49 12.42
CA GLY A 154 0.80 -10.67 11.81
C GLY A 154 1.42 -10.98 10.45
N PRO A 155 0.88 -11.96 9.72
CA PRO A 155 1.45 -12.39 8.45
C PRO A 155 1.11 -11.40 7.32
N THR A 156 2.02 -11.31 6.37
CA THR A 156 1.82 -10.68 5.07
C THR A 156 2.33 -11.61 3.97
N ALA A 157 1.67 -11.59 2.82
CA ALA A 157 2.03 -12.39 1.67
C ALA A 157 1.69 -11.65 0.37
N VAL A 158 2.44 -11.95 -0.67
CA VAL A 158 2.13 -11.50 -2.03
C VAL A 158 2.32 -12.63 -3.02
N LEU A 159 1.47 -12.64 -4.03
CA LEU A 159 1.50 -13.58 -5.15
C LEU A 159 1.25 -12.80 -6.44
N LEU A 160 2.09 -12.99 -7.45
CA LEU A 160 1.92 -12.32 -8.73
C LEU A 160 2.50 -13.11 -9.91
N VAL A 161 2.02 -12.76 -11.09
CA VAL A 161 2.51 -13.23 -12.38
C VAL A 161 2.72 -12.04 -13.31
N GLN A 162 3.73 -12.11 -14.19
CA GLN A 162 4.07 -11.00 -15.11
C GLN A 162 4.10 -11.44 -16.58
N PRO A 163 3.01 -12.04 -17.13
CA PRO A 163 2.96 -12.33 -18.56
C PRO A 163 2.84 -11.02 -19.34
N LYS A 164 3.82 -10.69 -20.19
CA LYS A 164 3.75 -9.47 -21.01
C LYS A 164 2.44 -9.41 -21.83
N PRO A 165 1.75 -8.25 -21.87
CA PRO A 165 2.10 -6.94 -21.30
C PRO A 165 1.60 -6.69 -19.86
N TRP A 166 1.11 -7.70 -19.16
CA TRP A 166 0.44 -7.60 -17.87
C TRP A 166 1.36 -7.89 -16.68
N THR A 167 1.00 -7.32 -15.54
CA THR A 167 1.42 -7.77 -14.21
C THR A 167 0.17 -7.86 -13.36
N LEU A 168 -0.12 -9.04 -12.83
CA LEU A 168 -1.32 -9.34 -12.07
C LEU A 168 -0.89 -9.92 -10.72
N GLY A 169 -1.45 -9.43 -9.63
CA GLY A 169 -1.14 -9.97 -8.33
C GLY A 169 -2.14 -9.64 -7.24
N LEU A 170 -1.85 -10.18 -6.07
CA LEU A 170 -2.61 -10.00 -4.84
C LEU A 170 -1.62 -9.93 -3.68
N LEU A 171 -1.70 -8.85 -2.91
CA LEU A 171 -1.09 -8.76 -1.59
C LEU A 171 -2.18 -9.00 -0.54
N GLY A 172 -1.82 -9.73 0.51
CA GLY A 172 -2.68 -9.95 1.67
C GLY A 172 -1.90 -9.76 2.96
N ARG A 173 -2.50 -9.08 3.93
CA ARG A 173 -1.93 -8.86 5.26
C ARG A 173 -3.00 -9.01 6.32
N GLN A 174 -2.65 -9.60 7.44
CA GLN A 174 -3.48 -9.68 8.63
C GLN A 174 -2.70 -9.14 9.82
N LEU A 175 -3.30 -8.26 10.61
CA LEU A 175 -2.71 -7.67 11.80
C LEU A 175 -3.58 -7.87 13.03
N TRP A 176 -2.94 -8.22 14.14
CA TRP A 176 -3.54 -8.22 15.47
C TRP A 176 -2.74 -7.34 16.42
N SER A 177 -3.42 -6.53 17.22
CA SER A 177 -2.76 -5.79 18.31
C SER A 177 -2.29 -6.74 19.40
N PHE A 178 -1.07 -6.55 19.89
CA PHE A 178 -0.51 -7.32 21.02
C PHE A 178 -0.11 -6.43 22.21
N SER A 179 0.03 -5.13 22.01
CA SER A 179 0.39 -4.14 23.04
C SER A 179 -0.10 -2.75 22.62
N GLY A 180 -0.08 -1.78 23.53
CA GLY A 180 -0.49 -0.39 23.28
C GLY A 180 -1.41 0.14 24.38
N ASP A 181 -1.99 1.30 24.14
CA ASP A 181 -2.88 1.97 25.08
C ASP A 181 -4.12 1.11 25.40
N SER A 182 -4.39 0.85 26.69
CA SER A 182 -5.52 0.04 27.14
C SER A 182 -6.88 0.63 26.83
N ASP A 183 -6.96 1.95 26.65
CA ASP A 183 -8.22 2.67 26.39
C ASP A 183 -8.58 2.66 24.89
N ARG A 184 -7.66 2.21 24.03
CA ARG A 184 -7.87 2.08 22.58
C ARG A 184 -8.39 0.69 22.22
N SER A 185 -9.23 0.62 21.18
CA SER A 185 -9.74 -0.64 20.61
C SER A 185 -8.61 -1.54 20.11
N ASN A 186 -8.77 -2.85 20.25
CA ASN A 186 -7.82 -3.81 19.67
C ASN A 186 -7.88 -3.76 18.13
N VAL A 187 -6.72 -3.96 17.50
CA VAL A 187 -6.60 -4.09 16.04
C VAL A 187 -6.81 -5.56 15.66
N ASN A 188 -7.66 -5.79 14.67
CA ASN A 188 -7.87 -7.07 13.99
C ASN A 188 -8.13 -6.79 12.50
N GLN A 189 -7.11 -6.34 11.78
CA GLN A 189 -7.27 -5.80 10.44
C GLN A 189 -6.77 -6.78 9.38
N MET A 190 -7.67 -7.20 8.49
CA MET A 190 -7.33 -7.83 7.22
C MET A 190 -7.22 -6.77 6.13
N LEU A 191 -6.18 -6.87 5.32
CA LEU A 191 -5.94 -6.08 4.12
C LEU A 191 -5.77 -7.04 2.93
N LEU A 192 -6.51 -6.81 1.86
CA LEU A 192 -6.35 -7.48 0.57
C LEU A 192 -6.19 -6.42 -0.53
N GLU A 193 -5.11 -6.51 -1.28
CA GLU A 193 -4.75 -5.57 -2.34
C GLU A 193 -4.54 -6.31 -3.66
N PRO A 194 -5.60 -6.55 -4.44
CA PRO A 194 -5.44 -7.00 -5.82
C PRO A 194 -4.92 -5.85 -6.67
N PHE A 195 -3.86 -6.11 -7.45
CA PHE A 195 -3.26 -5.13 -8.33
C PHE A 195 -3.14 -5.65 -9.76
N ILE A 196 -3.46 -4.77 -10.71
CA ILE A 196 -3.38 -5.03 -12.15
C ILE A 196 -2.58 -3.90 -12.77
N ASN A 197 -1.53 -4.25 -13.50
CA ASN A 197 -0.70 -3.33 -14.24
C ASN A 197 -0.67 -3.73 -15.71
N TYR A 198 -1.03 -2.82 -16.61
CA TYR A 198 -0.91 -2.98 -18.06
C TYR A 198 0.22 -2.10 -18.57
N ASN A 199 1.25 -2.70 -19.16
CA ASN A 199 2.37 -1.98 -19.76
C ASN A 199 1.98 -1.47 -21.16
N LEU A 200 2.18 -0.17 -21.37
CA LEU A 200 2.07 0.49 -22.66
C LEU A 200 3.46 0.69 -23.26
N GLU A 201 3.51 0.99 -24.55
CA GLU A 201 4.77 1.37 -25.20
C GLU A 201 5.35 2.66 -24.59
N GLY A 202 6.66 2.84 -24.72
CA GLY A 202 7.34 4.04 -24.21
C GLY A 202 7.45 4.12 -22.69
N GLY A 203 7.31 3.00 -21.98
CA GLY A 203 7.45 2.93 -20.52
C GLY A 203 6.22 3.38 -19.73
N TRP A 204 5.14 3.78 -20.41
CA TRP A 204 3.86 4.11 -19.79
C TRP A 204 3.16 2.86 -19.26
N TYR A 205 2.26 3.06 -18.31
CA TYR A 205 1.41 1.97 -17.81
C TYR A 205 0.12 2.48 -17.20
N LEU A 206 -0.86 1.58 -17.18
CA LEU A 206 -2.10 1.75 -16.43
C LEU A 206 -2.04 0.82 -15.22
N ILE A 207 -2.39 1.36 -14.06
CA ILE A 207 -2.50 0.60 -12.82
C ILE A 207 -3.93 0.68 -12.30
N SER A 208 -4.46 -0.47 -11.89
CA SER A 208 -5.61 -0.57 -11.00
C SER A 208 -5.09 -1.04 -9.67
N ASP A 209 -5.20 -0.18 -8.67
CA ASP A 209 -4.79 -0.43 -7.28
C ASP A 209 -6.07 -0.44 -6.42
N MET A 210 -6.45 -1.61 -5.93
CA MET A 210 -7.67 -1.79 -5.15
C MET A 210 -7.27 -2.18 -3.73
N VAL A 211 -7.89 -1.53 -2.75
CA VAL A 211 -7.64 -1.80 -1.33
C VAL A 211 -8.93 -2.27 -0.69
N ILE A 212 -8.90 -3.45 -0.07
CA ILE A 212 -10.04 -4.04 0.64
C ILE A 212 -9.61 -4.27 2.08
N THR A 213 -10.29 -3.63 3.03
CA THR A 213 -10.05 -3.81 4.46
C THR A 213 -11.23 -4.50 5.15
N ALA A 214 -10.95 -5.26 6.20
CA ALA A 214 -11.94 -5.78 7.13
C ALA A 214 -11.37 -5.70 8.56
N ASN A 215 -12.19 -5.24 9.52
CA ASN A 215 -11.80 -5.03 10.93
C ASN A 215 -12.77 -5.72 11.89
#